data_AF-Q0E7M3-F1
#
_entry.id   AF-Q0E7M3-F1
#
_cell.length_a   1.000
_cell.length_b   1.000
_cell.length_c   1.000
_cell.angle_alpha   90.00
_cell.angle_beta   90.00
_cell.angle_gamma   90.00
#
_symmetry.space_group_name_H-M   'P 1'
#
loop_
_entity.id
_entity.type
_entity.pdbx_description
1 polymer ?
#
loop_
_entity_poly.entity_id
_entity_poly.type
_entity_poly.pdbx_seq_one_letter_code
_entity_poly.pdbx_strand_id
1 'polypeptide(L)' 'LESIKASIEARKLDFGAYVDPQKQYADAVIEVLPTRLIPEDNERKVLRVRLVMKEGVKHFDPVYLFDEGSTV' A
#
# COMPACT_ATOMS: atom_id res chain seq x y z
N LEU A 1 21.93 9.25 6.09
CA LEU A 1 20.61 9.47 5.43
C LEU A 1 20.74 9.53 3.92
N GLU A 2 21.69 10.29 3.36
CA GLU A 2 21.92 10.34 1.90
C GLU A 2 22.29 8.99 1.28
N SER A 3 23.14 8.20 1.95
CA SER A 3 23.50 6.85 1.50
C SER A 3 22.28 5.93 1.33
N ILE A 4 21.32 5.99 2.26
CA ILE A 4 20.08 5.20 2.20
C ILE A 4 19.22 5.65 1.01
N LYS A 5 19.07 6.96 0.80
CA LYS A 5 18.31 7.50 -0.35
C LYS A 5 18.94 7.06 -1.68
N ALA A 6 20.26 7.11 -1.78
CA ALA A 6 20.99 6.65 -2.95
C ALA A 6 20.77 5.15 -3.22
N SER A 7 20.81 4.31 -2.18
CA SER A 7 20.54 2.88 -2.32
C SER A 7 19.11 2.58 -2.75
N ILE A 8 18.12 3.38 -2.33
CA ILE A 8 16.73 3.24 -2.77
C ILE A 8 16.60 3.60 -4.25
N GLU A 9 17.12 4.76 -4.66
CA GLU A 9 17.02 5.20 -6.07
C GLU A 9 17.73 4.25 -7.02
N ALA A 10 18.87 3.69 -6.63
CA ALA A 10 19.59 2.70 -7.44
C ALA A 10 18.78 1.42 -7.71
N ARG A 11 17.84 1.05 -6.82
CA ARG A 11 17.02 -0.17 -6.94
C ARG A 11 15.62 0.08 -7.48
N LYS A 12 15.25 1.35 -7.66
CA LYS A 12 13.88 1.75 -8.00
C LYS A 12 13.45 1.27 -9.39
N LEU A 13 14.38 1.29 -10.36
CA LEU A 13 14.12 0.82 -11.71
C LEU A 13 13.78 -0.68 -11.73
N ASP A 14 14.64 -1.51 -11.12
CA ASP A 14 14.41 -2.95 -11.04
C ASP A 14 13.18 -3.29 -10.20
N PHE A 15 12.97 -2.59 -9.08
CA PHE A 15 11.77 -2.75 -8.27
C PHE A 15 10.51 -2.46 -9.10
N GLY A 16 10.48 -1.35 -9.83
CA GLY A 16 9.36 -0.98 -10.69
C GLY A 16 9.14 -1.95 -11.86
N ALA A 17 10.21 -2.53 -12.41
CA ALA A 17 10.11 -3.45 -13.53
C ALA A 17 9.66 -4.87 -13.12
N TYR A 18 10.10 -5.35 -11.94
CA TYR A 18 9.98 -6.77 -11.60
C TYR A 18 9.23 -7.06 -10.30
N VAL A 19 9.15 -6.12 -9.36
CA VAL A 19 8.51 -6.33 -8.05
C VAL A 19 7.13 -5.67 -8.01
N ASP A 20 7.05 -4.38 -8.33
CA ASP A 20 5.81 -3.60 -8.28
C ASP A 20 4.66 -4.22 -9.10
N PRO A 21 4.89 -4.75 -10.33
CA PRO A 21 3.85 -5.33 -11.15
C PRO A 21 3.18 -6.55 -10.52
N GLN A 22 3.83 -7.25 -9.58
CA GLN A 22 3.26 -8.43 -8.94
C GLN A 22 2.01 -8.12 -8.11
N LYS A 23 1.85 -6.86 -7.66
CA LYS A 23 0.65 -6.41 -6.93
C LYS A 23 -0.64 -6.65 -7.68
N GLN A 24 -0.63 -6.64 -9.02
CA GLN A 24 -1.83 -6.87 -9.84
C GLN A 24 -2.40 -8.29 -9.71
N TYR A 25 -1.59 -9.25 -9.26
CA TYR A 25 -1.98 -10.64 -9.10
C TYR A 25 -2.36 -11.00 -7.66
N ALA A 26 -2.15 -10.09 -6.71
CA ALA A 26 -2.46 -10.34 -5.31
C ALA A 26 -3.97 -10.25 -5.06
N ASP A 27 -4.50 -11.21 -4.30
CA ASP A 27 -5.90 -11.17 -3.84
C ASP A 27 -6.10 -10.13 -2.73
N ALA A 28 -5.03 -9.81 -1.98
CA ALA A 28 -5.00 -8.72 -1.01
C ALA A 28 -3.65 -7.98 -1.04
N VAL A 29 -3.69 -6.64 -0.99
CA VAL A 29 -2.51 -5.77 -0.90
C VAL A 29 -2.65 -4.85 0.31
N ILE A 30 -1.62 -4.83 1.17
CA ILE A 30 -1.50 -3.86 2.26
C ILE A 30 -0.56 -2.74 1.79
N GLU A 31 -1.10 -1.54 1.59
CA GLU A 31 -0.34 -0.36 1.19
C GLU A 31 -0.11 0.56 2.39
N VAL A 32 1.16 0.85 2.69
CA VAL A 32 1.57 1.69 3.83
C VAL A 32 2.02 3.05 3.33
N LEU A 33 1.32 4.10 3.74
CA LEU A 33 1.53 5.47 3.29
C LEU A 33 1.76 6.42 4.49
N PRO A 34 2.38 7.59 4.27
CA PRO A 34 2.40 8.64 5.28
C PRO A 34 0.98 9.04 5.71
N THR A 35 0.83 9.34 7.00
CA THR A 35 -0.44 9.85 7.54
C THR A 35 -0.83 11.18 6.90
N ARG A 36 -2.14 11.45 6.86
CA ARG A 36 -2.71 12.75 6.49
C ARG A 36 -3.24 13.53 7.70
N LEU A 37 -3.19 12.94 8.89
CA LEU A 37 -3.77 13.50 10.11
C LEU A 37 -2.81 14.48 10.81
N ILE A 38 -1.50 14.31 10.59
CA ILE A 38 -0.45 15.12 11.19
C ILE A 38 0.28 15.86 10.06
N PRO A 39 0.16 17.20 9.97
CA PRO A 39 0.91 17.98 8.99
C PRO A 39 2.42 17.81 9.17
N GLU A 40 3.15 17.68 8.07
CA GLU A 40 4.62 17.60 8.04
C GLU A 40 5.22 16.47 8.91
N ASP A 41 4.51 15.35 9.08
CA ASP A 41 5.02 14.19 9.83
C ASP A 41 6.28 13.59 9.16
N ASN A 42 7.43 13.95 9.73
CA ASN A 42 8.74 13.45 9.32
C ASN A 42 9.17 12.21 10.11
N GLU A 43 8.52 11.90 11.24
CA GLU A 43 8.84 10.73 12.06
C GLU A 43 8.26 9.45 11.47
N ARG A 44 7.14 9.55 10.75
CA ARG A 44 6.45 8.43 10.06
C ARG A 44 6.10 7.27 11.00
N LYS A 45 5.76 7.58 12.26
CA LYS A 45 5.27 6.59 13.25
C LYS A 45 3.77 6.36 13.14
N VAL A 46 3.02 7.39 12.75
CA VAL A 46 1.58 7.28 12.46
C VAL A 46 1.41 7.06 10.97
N LEU A 47 0.73 5.98 10.59
CA LEU A 47 0.65 5.54 9.21
C LEU A 47 -0.78 5.55 8.71
N ARG A 48 -0.94 5.84 7.42
CA ARG A 48 -2.18 5.61 6.70
C ARG A 48 -2.04 4.31 5.94
N VAL A 49 -2.77 3.29 6.36
CA VAL A 49 -2.72 1.96 5.76
C VAL A 49 -3.98 1.71 4.94
N ARG A 50 -3.83 1.17 3.74
CA ARG A 50 -4.94 0.69 2.90
C ARG A 50 -4.86 -0.83 2.79
N LEU A 51 -5.98 -1.50 3.03
CA LEU A 51 -6.17 -2.90 2.67
C LEU A 51 -6.99 -2.94 1.38
N VAL A 52 -6.36 -3.29 0.27
CA VAL A 52 -7.00 -3.46 -1.04
C VAL A 52 -7.28 -4.94 -1.22
N MET A 53 -8.54 -5.30 -1.42
CA MET A 53 -8.99 -6.69 -1.54
C MET A 53 -9.65 -6.89 -2.90
N LYS A 54 -9.28 -7.96 -3.58
CA LYS A 54 -9.84 -8.31 -4.89
C LYS A 54 -11.19 -8.96 -4.70
N GLU A 55 -12.19 -8.47 -5.45
CA GLU A 55 -13.52 -9.06 -5.47
C GLU A 55 -13.59 -10.32 -6.34
N GLY A 56 -14.58 -11.18 -6.08
CA GLY A 56 -14.86 -12.36 -6.90
C GLY A 56 -13.86 -13.51 -6.75
N VAL A 57 -12.97 -13.45 -5.76
CA VAL A 57 -12.05 -14.54 -5.44
C VAL A 57 -12.80 -15.62 -4.66
N LYS A 58 -12.76 -16.86 -5.14
CA LYS A 58 -13.49 -17.98 -4.51
C LYS A 58 -13.01 -18.18 -3.07
N HIS A 59 -13.96 -18.28 -2.14
CA HIS A 59 -13.69 -18.44 -0.69
C HIS A 59 -12.97 -17.24 -0.04
N PHE A 60 -13.11 -16.05 -0.63
CA PHE A 60 -12.54 -14.82 -0.09
C PHE A 60 -13.57 -13.70 -0.19
N ASP A 61 -14.14 -13.34 0.95
CA ASP A 61 -15.13 -12.28 1.08
C ASP A 61 -14.42 -11.01 1.59
N PRO A 62 -14.35 -9.92 0.80
CA PRO A 62 -13.72 -8.67 1.23
C PRO A 62 -14.38 -8.09 2.48
N VAL A 63 -13.58 -7.58 3.42
CA VAL A 63 -14.13 -6.88 4.59
C VAL A 63 -14.66 -5.51 4.18
N TYR A 64 -15.77 -5.10 4.79
CA TYR A 64 -16.37 -3.78 4.61
C TYR A 64 -16.68 -3.13 5.95
N LEU A 65 -16.99 -1.83 5.93
CA LEU A 65 -17.42 -1.08 7.10
C LEU A 65 -18.81 -0.49 6.84
N PHE A 66 -19.74 -0.78 7.75
CA PHE A 66 -21.16 -0.43 7.69
C PHE A 66 -21.96 -1.07 6.55
N ASP A 67 -21.75 -0.64 5.31
CA ASP A 67 -22.56 -1.04 4.16
C ASP A 67 -21.65 -1.46 2.99
N GLU A 68 -21.81 -2.70 2.54
CA GLU A 68 -20.96 -3.30 1.52
C GLU A 68 -21.16 -2.60 0.16
N GLY A 69 -20.07 -2.18 -0.48
CA GLY A 69 -20.10 -1.49 -1.76
C GLY A 69 -20.33 0.03 -1.69
N SER A 70 -20.66 0.57 -0.52
CA SER A 70 -20.82 2.01 -0.30
C SER A 70 -19.49 2.72 0.02
N THR A 71 -19.43 4.03 -0.21
CA THR A 71 -18.31 4.87 0.28
C THR A 71 -18.71 5.52 1.61
N VAL A 72 -17.89 5.30 2.63
CA VAL A 72 -18.07 5.81 4.01
C VAL A 72 -16.91 6.73 4.38
#